data_AF-A0A175Y026-F1
#
_entry.id   AF-A0A175Y026-F1
#
_cell.length_a   1.000
_cell.length_b   1.000
_cell.length_c   1.000
_cell.angle_alpha   90.00
_cell.angle_beta   90.00
_cell.angle_gamma   90.00
#
_symmetry.space_group_name_H-M   'P 1'
#
loop_
_entity.id
_entity.type
_entity.pdbx_description
1 polymer ?
#
loop_
_entity_poly.entity_id
_entity_poly.type
_entity_poly.pdbx_seq_one_letter_code
_entity_poly.pdbx_strand_id
1 'polypeptide(L)'
;MTTRYEPTSDFLKAVIADDIPLSGSPFADANMRRLIALTQDDDLSNRDWATMLLAQDDADTWEVRQALLAAVADPDAAVRAEALAGLALRDPSVALPFVIEALSGDCVPAPVFEAAATIAAPSLVDLLRPWTEPSDNAYLDDLARQALAACQAGAPVIARE
;
A
#
# COMPACT_ATOMS: atom_id res chain seq x y z
N MET A 1 -21.50 -17.99 6.24
CA MET A 1 -20.81 -17.76 4.97
C MET A 1 -20.29 -16.34 5.02
N THR A 2 -19.00 -16.15 5.34
CA THR A 2 -18.35 -14.86 5.16
C THR A 2 -18.20 -14.65 3.66
N THR A 3 -18.95 -13.69 3.11
CA THR A 3 -18.72 -13.23 1.74
C THR A 3 -17.28 -12.75 1.64
N ARG A 4 -16.52 -13.31 0.71
CA ARG A 4 -15.15 -12.86 0.43
C ARG A 4 -15.22 -11.42 -0.05
N TYR A 5 -14.38 -10.55 0.50
CA TYR A 5 -14.26 -9.17 0.01
C TYR A 5 -13.57 -9.21 -1.35
N GLU A 6 -14.27 -8.78 -2.40
CA GLU A 6 -13.86 -8.87 -3.80
C GLU A 6 -14.31 -7.59 -4.53
N PRO A 7 -13.60 -7.16 -5.59
CA PRO A 7 -14.02 -6.00 -6.36
C PRO A 7 -15.27 -6.31 -7.17
N THR A 8 -16.10 -5.30 -7.43
CA THR A 8 -17.25 -5.46 -8.33
C THR A 8 -16.83 -5.52 -9.80
N SER A 9 -15.70 -4.90 -10.16
CA SER A 9 -15.14 -4.84 -11.51
C SER A 9 -14.61 -6.19 -12.01
N ASP A 10 -15.17 -6.69 -13.11
CA ASP A 10 -14.68 -7.90 -13.79
C ASP A 10 -13.25 -7.73 -14.34
N PHE A 11 -12.84 -6.50 -14.64
CA PHE A 11 -11.46 -6.23 -15.02
C PHE A 11 -10.50 -6.47 -13.85
N LEU A 12 -10.81 -5.98 -12.65
CA LEU A 12 -9.97 -6.22 -11.48
C LEU A 12 -9.93 -7.70 -11.14
N LYS A 13 -11.05 -8.42 -11.25
CA LYS A 13 -11.06 -9.88 -11.09
C LYS A 13 -10.13 -10.59 -12.08
N ALA A 14 -10.10 -10.16 -13.34
CA ALA A 14 -9.19 -10.71 -14.33
C ALA A 14 -7.72 -10.38 -14.05
N VAL A 15 -7.40 -9.17 -13.54
CA VAL A 15 -6.04 -8.84 -13.08
C VAL A 15 -5.64 -9.73 -11.90
N ILE A 16 -6.52 -9.89 -10.91
CA ILE A 16 -6.27 -10.73 -9.71
C ILE A 16 -6.04 -12.20 -10.10
N ALA A 17 -6.73 -12.67 -11.13
CA ALA A 17 -6.58 -14.02 -11.66
C ALA A 17 -5.34 -14.20 -12.55
N ASP A 18 -4.56 -13.14 -12.80
CA ASP A 18 -3.43 -13.10 -13.73
C ASP A 18 -3.82 -13.47 -15.18
N ASP A 19 -5.10 -13.26 -15.52
CA ASP A 19 -5.63 -13.52 -16.87
C ASP A 19 -5.26 -12.38 -17.84
N ILE A 20 -4.91 -11.21 -17.31
CA ILE A 20 -4.53 -10.03 -18.10
C ILE A 20 -3.26 -9.36 -17.55
N PRO A 21 -2.25 -9.10 -18.39
CA PRO A 21 -1.01 -8.46 -17.95
C PRO A 21 -1.18 -6.95 -17.77
N LEU A 22 -0.38 -6.39 -16.85
CA LEU A 22 -0.27 -4.95 -16.60
C LEU A 22 1.00 -4.31 -17.20
N SER A 23 1.98 -5.11 -17.61
CA SER A 23 3.22 -4.63 -18.23
C SER A 23 3.64 -5.45 -19.45
N GLY A 24 4.65 -4.95 -20.19
CA GLY A 24 5.35 -5.70 -21.23
C GLY A 24 4.70 -5.70 -22.63
N SER A 25 3.59 -4.99 -22.84
CA SER A 25 3.00 -4.82 -24.18
C SER A 25 2.06 -3.60 -24.26
N PRO A 26 1.74 -3.09 -25.47
CA PRO A 26 0.74 -2.02 -25.63
C PRO A 26 -0.66 -2.37 -25.10
N PHE A 27 -1.01 -3.66 -25.10
CA PHE A 27 -2.24 -4.15 -24.46
C PHE A 27 -2.18 -3.99 -22.95
N ALA A 28 -1.05 -4.36 -22.36
CA ALA A 28 -0.81 -4.22 -20.93
C ALA A 28 -0.76 -2.75 -20.49
N ASP A 29 -0.17 -1.86 -21.29
CA ASP A 29 -0.16 -0.41 -21.04
C ASP A 29 -1.59 0.19 -21.05
N ALA A 30 -2.51 -0.38 -21.82
CA ALA A 30 -3.92 -0.01 -21.79
C ALA A 30 -4.60 -0.53 -20.51
N ASN A 31 -4.25 -1.72 -20.05
CA ASN A 31 -4.73 -2.28 -18.79
C ASN A 31 -4.22 -1.48 -17.60
N MET A 32 -2.94 -1.09 -17.57
CA MET A 32 -2.37 -0.23 -16.52
C MET A 32 -3.12 1.11 -16.42
N ARG A 33 -3.40 1.76 -17.55
CA ARG A 33 -4.23 2.99 -17.56
C ARG A 33 -5.64 2.76 -17.02
N ARG A 34 -6.23 1.59 -17.29
CA ARG A 34 -7.54 1.21 -16.75
C ARG A 34 -7.48 0.92 -15.26
N LEU A 35 -6.43 0.28 -14.77
CA LEU A 35 -6.18 0.06 -13.35
C LEU A 35 -6.05 1.40 -12.61
N ILE A 36 -5.24 2.32 -13.13
CA ILE A 36 -5.10 3.68 -12.61
C ILE A 36 -6.45 4.40 -12.54
N ALA A 37 -7.29 4.29 -13.57
CA ALA A 37 -8.61 4.93 -13.53
C ALA A 37 -9.51 4.37 -12.41
N LEU A 38 -9.38 3.07 -12.09
CA LEU A 38 -10.20 2.41 -11.07
C LEU A 38 -9.77 2.75 -9.64
N THR A 39 -8.62 3.38 -9.41
CA THR A 39 -8.27 3.91 -8.08
C THR A 39 -9.17 5.08 -7.68
N GLN A 40 -9.96 5.62 -8.61
CA GLN A 40 -10.93 6.71 -8.40
C GLN A 40 -12.38 6.26 -8.63
N ASP A 41 -12.64 4.95 -8.66
CA ASP A 41 -13.99 4.40 -8.89
C ASP A 41 -14.97 4.77 -7.75
N ASP A 42 -16.26 4.92 -8.08
CA ASP A 42 -17.27 5.23 -7.06
C ASP A 42 -17.41 4.07 -6.04
N ASP A 43 -17.17 2.83 -6.47
CA ASP A 43 -17.22 1.66 -5.62
C ASP A 43 -15.94 1.50 -4.79
N LEU A 44 -16.09 1.46 -3.47
CA LEU A 44 -14.97 1.31 -2.54
C LEU A 44 -14.13 0.06 -2.81
N SER A 45 -14.77 -1.08 -3.12
CA SER A 45 -14.04 -2.32 -3.37
C SER A 45 -13.18 -2.20 -4.63
N ASN A 46 -13.65 -1.48 -5.65
CA ASN A 46 -12.84 -1.24 -6.84
C ASN A 46 -11.63 -0.35 -6.54
N ARG A 47 -11.80 0.73 -5.75
CA ARG A 47 -10.69 1.62 -5.38
C ARG A 47 -9.63 0.91 -4.57
N ASP A 48 -10.05 0.13 -3.57
CA ASP A 48 -9.15 -0.61 -2.69
C ASP A 48 -8.33 -1.62 -3.48
N TRP A 49 -8.99 -2.50 -4.23
CA TRP A 49 -8.32 -3.50 -5.05
C TRP A 49 -7.44 -2.87 -6.14
N ALA A 50 -7.90 -1.81 -6.80
CA ALA A 50 -7.09 -1.13 -7.81
C ALA A 50 -5.83 -0.51 -7.22
N THR A 51 -5.94 0.10 -6.04
CA THR A 51 -4.81 0.75 -5.36
C THR A 51 -3.82 -0.27 -4.83
N MET A 52 -4.31 -1.36 -4.22
CA MET A 52 -3.49 -2.49 -3.77
C MET A 52 -2.70 -3.10 -4.93
N LEU A 53 -3.36 -3.43 -6.04
CA LEU A 53 -2.70 -3.98 -7.24
C LEU A 53 -1.68 -3.01 -7.83
N LEU A 54 -2.01 -1.72 -7.88
CA LEU A 54 -1.10 -0.68 -8.37
C LEU A 54 0.13 -0.50 -7.47
N ALA A 55 -0.04 -0.64 -6.15
CA ALA A 55 1.05 -0.56 -5.19
C ALA A 55 2.04 -1.71 -5.33
N GLN A 56 1.53 -2.92 -5.59
CA GLN A 56 2.28 -4.17 -5.74
C GLN A 56 2.96 -4.35 -7.10
N ASP A 57 2.47 -3.70 -8.15
CA ASP A 57 3.10 -3.75 -9.48
C ASP A 57 4.50 -3.11 -9.46
N ASP A 58 5.41 -3.54 -10.34
CA ASP A 58 6.78 -3.00 -10.41
C ASP A 58 6.88 -1.67 -11.18
N ALA A 59 5.82 -1.25 -11.87
CA ALA A 59 5.84 -0.04 -12.66
C ALA A 59 6.06 1.19 -11.79
N ASP A 60 7.09 1.97 -12.14
CA ASP A 60 7.43 3.23 -11.50
C ASP A 60 7.40 4.38 -12.52
N THR A 61 6.21 4.65 -13.04
CA THR A 61 5.98 5.79 -13.95
C THR A 61 5.42 6.99 -13.18
N TRP A 62 5.50 8.16 -13.81
CA TRP A 62 4.91 9.38 -13.25
C TRP A 62 3.41 9.20 -12.99
N GLU A 63 2.67 8.56 -13.89
CA GLU A 63 1.24 8.29 -13.77
C GLU A 63 0.92 7.40 -12.56
N VAL A 64 1.70 6.34 -12.35
CA VAL A 64 1.56 5.45 -11.19
C VAL A 64 1.79 6.23 -9.89
N ARG A 65 2.88 7.00 -9.81
CA ARG A 65 3.17 7.83 -8.62
C ARG A 65 2.07 8.85 -8.34
N GLN A 66 1.51 9.50 -9.36
CA GLN A 66 0.42 10.45 -9.19
C GLN A 66 -0.88 9.78 -8.73
N ALA A 67 -1.18 8.59 -9.27
CA ALA A 67 -2.37 7.84 -8.86
C ALA A 67 -2.27 7.39 -7.39
N LEU A 68 -1.12 6.87 -6.96
CA LEU A 68 -0.86 6.52 -5.56
C LEU A 68 -0.92 7.76 -4.67
N LEU A 69 -0.29 8.86 -5.06
CA LEU A 69 -0.32 10.10 -4.28
C LEU A 69 -1.75 10.65 -4.11
N ALA A 70 -2.60 10.54 -5.14
CA ALA A 70 -4.00 10.92 -5.05
C ALA A 70 -4.77 10.00 -4.08
N ALA A 71 -4.51 8.69 -4.12
CA ALA A 71 -5.18 7.70 -3.27
C ALA A 71 -4.78 7.79 -1.79
N VAL A 72 -3.62 8.38 -1.46
CA VAL A 72 -3.25 8.71 -0.06
C VAL A 72 -4.25 9.70 0.57
N ALA A 73 -5.03 10.43 -0.22
CA ALA A 73 -6.10 11.31 0.26
C ALA A 73 -7.52 10.70 0.16
N ASP A 74 -7.65 9.39 -0.11
CA ASP A 74 -8.95 8.73 -0.22
C ASP A 74 -9.76 8.85 1.10
N PRO A 75 -11.09 9.00 1.05
CA PRO A 75 -11.92 8.97 2.25
C PRO A 75 -11.79 7.67 3.05
N ASP A 76 -11.52 6.54 2.41
CA ASP A 76 -11.39 5.24 3.06
C ASP A 76 -9.96 4.95 3.53
N ALA A 77 -9.83 4.45 4.77
CA ALA A 77 -8.54 4.24 5.39
C ALA A 77 -7.74 3.06 4.80
N ALA A 78 -8.42 2.04 4.28
CA ALA A 78 -7.75 0.90 3.64
C ALA A 78 -7.10 1.36 2.33
N VAL A 79 -7.86 2.09 1.50
CA VAL A 79 -7.36 2.66 0.24
C VAL A 79 -6.13 3.56 0.49
N ARG A 80 -6.20 4.44 1.49
CA ARG A 80 -5.04 5.30 1.85
C ARG A 80 -3.81 4.48 2.24
N ALA A 81 -4.01 3.39 2.97
CA ALA A 81 -2.91 2.54 3.43
C ALA A 81 -2.21 1.82 2.28
N GLU A 82 -2.98 1.22 1.36
CA GLU A 82 -2.43 0.57 0.16
C GLU A 82 -1.63 1.56 -0.69
N ALA A 83 -2.20 2.76 -0.89
CA ALA A 83 -1.53 3.82 -1.62
C ALA A 83 -0.19 4.21 -0.99
N LEU A 84 -0.15 4.25 0.35
CA LEU A 84 1.02 4.64 1.11
C LEU A 84 2.15 3.61 1.01
N ALA A 85 1.84 2.31 1.03
CA ALA A 85 2.81 1.25 0.81
C ALA A 85 3.44 1.34 -0.59
N GLY A 86 2.61 1.51 -1.62
CA GLY A 86 3.08 1.67 -3.00
C GLY A 86 3.95 2.93 -3.19
N LEU A 87 3.56 4.04 -2.54
CA LEU A 87 4.30 5.30 -2.61
C LEU A 87 5.62 5.24 -1.84
N ALA A 88 5.66 4.55 -0.69
CA ALA A 88 6.87 4.38 0.10
C ALA A 88 8.00 3.69 -0.68
N LEU A 89 7.67 2.73 -1.55
CA LEU A 89 8.64 2.04 -2.42
C LEU A 89 9.25 2.97 -3.48
N ARG A 90 8.45 3.92 -4.00
CA ARG A 90 8.79 4.74 -5.16
C ARG A 90 9.33 6.12 -4.78
N ASP A 91 8.77 6.71 -3.73
CA ASP A 91 9.13 8.01 -3.20
C ASP A 91 9.00 8.07 -1.66
N PRO A 92 9.98 7.47 -0.94
CA PRO A 92 10.00 7.46 0.52
C PRO A 92 9.88 8.86 1.15
N SER A 93 10.43 9.87 0.46
CA SER A 93 10.46 11.24 0.95
C SER A 93 9.07 11.88 0.95
N VAL A 94 8.28 11.60 -0.08
CA VAL A 94 6.89 12.06 -0.19
C VAL A 94 5.98 11.25 0.71
N ALA A 95 6.21 9.94 0.87
CA ALA A 95 5.40 9.06 1.71
C ALA A 95 5.56 9.33 3.22
N LEU A 96 6.76 9.70 3.68
CA LEU A 96 7.08 9.86 5.11
C LEU A 96 6.08 10.71 5.92
N PRO A 97 5.68 11.93 5.52
CA PRO A 97 4.71 12.72 6.29
C PRO A 97 3.37 12.00 6.48
N PHE A 98 2.91 11.24 5.49
CA PHE A 98 1.66 10.48 5.58
C PHE A 98 1.79 9.24 6.48
N VAL A 99 2.96 8.60 6.51
CA VAL A 99 3.24 7.52 7.47
C VAL A 99 3.23 8.04 8.91
N ILE A 100 3.81 9.22 9.15
CA ILE A 100 3.79 9.87 10.48
C ILE A 100 2.34 10.14 10.91
N GLU A 101 1.52 10.68 10.02
CA GLU A 101 0.11 10.95 10.28
C GLU A 101 -0.65 9.64 10.60
N ALA A 102 -0.48 8.61 9.77
CA ALA A 102 -1.17 7.33 9.94
C ALA A 102 -0.78 6.63 11.26
N LEU A 103 0.51 6.61 11.63
CA LEU A 103 0.98 6.01 12.88
C LEU A 103 0.52 6.74 14.14
N SER A 104 0.07 7.99 14.01
CA SER A 104 -0.46 8.79 15.11
C SER A 104 -1.95 8.53 15.40
N GLY A 105 -2.61 7.69 14.59
CA GLY A 105 -4.01 7.31 14.78
C GLY A 105 -4.22 6.20 15.82
N ASP A 106 -5.50 5.87 16.07
CA ASP A 106 -5.87 4.81 17.03
C ASP A 106 -5.86 3.39 16.42
N CYS A 107 -5.76 3.28 15.09
CA CYS A 107 -5.70 2.03 14.36
C CYS A 107 -4.77 2.17 13.15
N VAL A 108 -3.83 1.25 13.01
CA VAL A 108 -2.83 1.26 11.94
C VAL A 108 -2.96 -0.05 11.14
N PRO A 109 -3.35 0.02 9.85
CA PRO A 109 -3.44 -1.15 8.99
C PRO A 109 -2.05 -1.63 8.54
N ALA A 110 -1.97 -2.91 8.15
CA ALA A 110 -0.72 -3.57 7.74
C ALA A 110 0.13 -2.76 6.73
N PRO A 111 -0.43 -2.20 5.65
CA PRO A 111 0.36 -1.49 4.64
C PRO A 111 1.10 -0.25 5.19
N VAL A 112 0.63 0.35 6.29
CA VAL A 112 1.34 1.48 6.93
C VAL A 112 2.61 1.01 7.63
N PHE A 113 2.60 -0.17 8.26
CA PHE A 113 3.81 -0.76 8.83
C PHE A 113 4.80 -1.17 7.74
N GLU A 114 4.30 -1.73 6.63
CA GLU A 114 5.12 -2.06 5.45
C GLU A 114 5.79 -0.79 4.89
N ALA A 115 5.01 0.28 4.70
CA ALA A 115 5.53 1.59 4.28
C ALA A 115 6.61 2.11 5.24
N ALA A 116 6.38 2.03 6.56
CA ALA A 116 7.37 2.45 7.56
C ALA A 116 8.65 1.60 7.50
N ALA A 117 8.54 0.30 7.29
CA ALA A 117 9.67 -0.62 7.13
C ALA A 117 10.46 -0.35 5.84
N THR A 118 9.77 0.02 4.76
CA THR A 118 10.37 0.40 3.49
C THR A 118 11.08 1.75 3.58
N ILE A 119 10.50 2.74 4.27
CA ILE A 119 11.12 4.05 4.44
C ILE A 119 12.30 3.99 5.42
N ALA A 120 12.18 3.18 6.48
CA ALA A 120 13.18 2.99 7.53
C ALA A 120 13.71 4.30 8.15
N ALA A 121 12.86 5.32 8.28
CA ALA A 121 13.26 6.60 8.83
C ALA A 121 13.40 6.54 10.37
N PRO A 122 14.54 6.97 10.95
CA PRO A 122 14.73 6.98 12.40
C PRO A 122 13.68 7.80 13.17
N SER A 123 13.06 8.79 12.51
CA SER A 123 11.98 9.60 13.09
C SER A 123 10.70 8.82 13.40
N LEU A 124 10.54 7.61 12.86
CA LEU A 124 9.37 6.75 13.09
C LEU A 124 9.49 5.87 14.34
N VAL A 125 10.69 5.76 14.93
CA VAL A 125 10.98 4.81 16.02
C VAL A 125 10.03 4.98 17.22
N ASP A 126 9.81 6.22 17.65
CA ASP A 126 8.96 6.48 18.82
C ASP A 126 7.46 6.31 18.51
N LEU A 127 7.06 6.54 17.26
CA LEU A 127 5.69 6.32 16.79
C LEU A 127 5.36 4.83 16.66
N LEU A 128 6.35 3.99 16.31
CA LEU A 128 6.17 2.56 16.12
C LEU A 128 6.17 1.76 17.44
N ARG A 129 6.84 2.25 18.48
CA ARG A 129 7.01 1.53 19.75
C ARG A 129 5.70 1.03 20.37
N PRO A 130 4.62 1.83 20.46
CA PRO A 130 3.35 1.36 21.05
C PRO A 130 2.72 0.18 20.30
N TRP A 131 2.96 0.09 18.99
CA TRP A 131 2.39 -0.95 18.11
C TRP A 131 3.12 -2.30 18.21
N THR A 132 4.21 -2.39 18.96
CA THR A 132 4.99 -3.64 19.08
C THR A 132 4.57 -4.55 20.23
N GLU A 133 3.69 -4.06 21.10
CA GLU A 133 3.10 -4.85 22.18
C GLU A 133 2.17 -5.92 21.59
N PRO A 134 2.16 -7.15 22.15
CA PRO A 134 1.31 -8.22 21.66
C PRO A 134 -0.18 -7.84 21.67
N SER A 135 -0.88 -8.16 20.59
CA SER A 135 -2.32 -7.97 20.42
C SER A 135 -3.01 -9.28 20.00
N ASP A 136 -4.31 -9.21 19.72
CA ASP A 136 -5.06 -10.33 19.15
C ASP A 136 -4.69 -10.59 17.67
N ASN A 137 -3.83 -9.76 17.06
CA ASN A 137 -3.37 -9.89 15.69
C ASN A 137 -1.84 -10.01 15.61
N ALA A 138 -1.35 -11.23 15.83
CA ALA A 138 0.09 -11.53 15.81
C ALA A 138 0.82 -11.16 14.51
N TYR A 139 0.10 -11.12 13.38
CA TYR A 139 0.65 -10.69 12.09
C TYR A 139 0.94 -9.19 12.08
N LEU A 140 0.00 -8.36 12.54
CA LEU A 140 0.22 -6.92 12.67
C LEU A 140 1.33 -6.62 13.68
N ASP A 141 1.37 -7.31 14.82
CA ASP A 141 2.43 -7.12 15.80
C ASP A 141 3.83 -7.41 15.20
N ASP A 142 3.91 -8.39 14.30
CA ASP A 142 5.16 -8.74 13.64
C ASP A 142 5.59 -7.68 12.62
N LEU A 143 4.65 -7.19 11.80
CA LEU A 143 4.91 -6.07 10.89
C LEU A 143 5.38 -4.82 11.66
N ALA A 144 4.74 -4.48 12.78
CA ALA A 144 5.14 -3.35 13.60
C ALA A 144 6.57 -3.52 14.16
N ARG A 145 6.93 -4.74 14.62
CA ARG A 145 8.29 -5.04 15.08
C ARG A 145 9.32 -4.97 13.94
N GLN A 146 8.99 -5.47 12.76
CA GLN A 146 9.86 -5.38 11.58
C GLN A 146 10.10 -3.91 11.18
N ALA A 147 9.04 -3.11 11.12
CA ALA A 147 9.13 -1.67 10.85
C ALA A 147 9.99 -0.95 11.89
N LEU A 148 9.80 -1.25 13.18
CA LEU A 148 10.61 -0.67 14.26
C LEU A 148 12.09 -1.03 14.08
N ALA A 149 12.40 -2.29 13.81
CA ALA A 149 13.77 -2.75 13.61
C ALA A 149 14.44 -2.07 12.41
N ALA A 150 13.72 -1.92 11.30
CA ALA A 150 14.20 -1.22 10.11
C ALA A 150 14.52 0.25 10.40
N CYS A 151 13.61 0.96 11.07
CA CYS A 151 13.79 2.36 11.45
C CYS A 151 14.93 2.57 12.46
N GLN A 152 15.14 1.63 13.38
CA GLN A 152 16.28 1.66 14.31
C GLN A 152 17.61 1.45 13.59
N ALA A 153 17.64 0.58 12.57
CA ALA A 153 18.83 0.33 11.76
C ALA A 153 19.09 1.43 10.73
N GLY A 154 18.07 2.24 10.38
CA GLY A 154 18.12 3.15 9.24
C GLY A 154 18.27 2.41 7.91
N ALA A 155 17.81 1.16 7.84
CA ALA A 155 17.98 0.28 6.70
C ALA A 155 16.63 -0.35 6.32
N PRO A 156 16.19 -0.21 5.06
CA PRO A 156 14.89 -0.69 4.61
C PRO A 156 14.82 -2.21 4.64
N VAL A 157 13.62 -2.74 4.91
CA VAL A 157 13.33 -4.15 4.63
C VAL A 157 13.16 -4.29 3.12
N ILE A 158 14.17 -4.83 2.45
CA ILE A 158 14.06 -5.21 1.05
C ILE A 158 13.30 -6.54 1.03
N ALA A 159 12.16 -6.59 0.35
CA ALA A 159 11.45 -7.84 0.10
C ALA A 159 12.45 -8.83 -0.51
N ARG A 160 12.69 -9.96 0.17
CA ARG A 160 13.48 -11.05 -0.41
C ARG A 160 12.60 -11.73 -1.45
N GLU A 161 13.16 -11.89 -2.65
CA GLU A 161 12.63 -12.74 -3.74
C GLU A 161 12.24 -14.13 -3.25
#